data_AF-A0A2J6PMY6-F1
#
_entry.id   AF-A0A2J6PMY6-F1
#
_cell.length_a   1.000
_cell.length_b   1.000
_cell.length_c   1.000
_cell.angle_alpha   90.00
_cell.angle_beta   90.00
_cell.angle_gamma   90.00
#
_symmetry.space_group_name_H-M   'P 1'
#
loop_
_entity.id
_entity.type
_entity.pdbx_description
1 polymer ?
#
loop_
_entity_poly.entity_id
_entity_poly.type
_entity_poly.pdbx_seq_one_letter_code
_entity_poly.pdbx_strand_id
1 'polypeptide(L)'
;MHGVGKVVSAQPVESLQWTLFRVGRLLSEPEVAVEATFLGSDNAEMSVNRESVASWVLKEAVENKWIGKALYICNKVDLPRA
;
A
#
# COMPACT_ATOMS: atom_id res chain seq x y z
N MET A 1 -28.80 5.96 0.31
CA MET A 1 -27.33 5.85 0.43
C MET A 1 -26.85 4.96 -0.71
N HIS A 2 -25.90 5.42 -1.53
CA HIS A 2 -25.27 4.55 -2.53
C HIS A 2 -24.11 3.81 -1.84
N GLY A 3 -24.09 2.48 -1.91
CA GLY A 3 -22.94 1.71 -1.40
C GLY A 3 -21.67 2.00 -2.22
N VAL A 4 -20.50 1.91 -1.59
CA VAL A 4 -19.20 2.20 -2.21
C VAL A 4 -19.03 1.47 -3.56
N GLY A 5 -19.41 0.19 -3.62
CA GLY A 5 -19.35 -0.59 -4.86
C GLY A 5 -20.15 0.03 -6.01
N LYS A 6 -21.38 0.50 -5.75
CA LYS A 6 -22.21 1.14 -6.78
C LYS A 6 -21.62 2.48 -7.24
N VAL A 7 -20.97 3.22 -6.35
CA VAL A 7 -20.30 4.48 -6.69
C VAL A 7 -19.06 4.23 -7.56
N VAL A 8 -18.22 3.25 -7.19
CA VAL A 8 -17.01 2.89 -7.92
C VAL A 8 -17.35 2.32 -9.30
N SER A 9 -18.32 1.40 -9.39
CA SER A 9 -18.72 0.76 -10.65
C SER A 9 -19.42 1.70 -11.64
N ALA A 10 -19.87 2.88 -11.20
CA ALA A 10 -20.48 3.88 -12.07
C ALA A 10 -19.46 4.81 -12.74
N GLN A 11 -18.18 4.78 -12.32
CA GLN A 11 -17.14 5.61 -12.90
C GLN A 11 -16.67 5.05 -14.25
N PRO A 12 -16.42 5.92 -15.26
CA PRO A 12 -15.69 5.53 -16.46
C PRO A 12 -14.30 4.99 -16.08
N VAL A 13 -13.93 3.83 -16.64
CA VAL A 13 -12.68 3.13 -16.30
C VAL A 13 -11.46 4.03 -16.54
N GLU A 14 -11.50 4.83 -17.61
CA GLU A 14 -10.42 5.73 -18.02
C GLU A 14 -10.22 6.90 -17.04
N SER A 15 -11.26 7.23 -16.25
CA SER A 15 -11.22 8.31 -15.27
C SER A 15 -10.85 7.84 -13.87
N LEU A 16 -10.80 6.52 -13.62
CA LEU A 16 -10.57 5.98 -12.30
C LEU A 16 -9.07 5.97 -11.97
N GLN A 17 -8.67 6.85 -11.06
CA GLN A 17 -7.36 6.77 -10.43
C GLN A 17 -7.37 5.64 -9.40
N TRP A 18 -6.52 4.64 -9.61
CA TRP A 18 -6.46 3.47 -8.74
C TRP A 18 -5.01 3.16 -8.36
N THR A 19 -4.86 2.58 -7.17
CA THR A 19 -3.61 1.97 -6.71
C THR A 19 -3.97 0.63 -6.09
N LEU A 20 -3.30 -0.44 -6.54
CA LEU A 20 -3.44 -1.76 -5.96
C LEU A 20 -2.19 -2.05 -5.14
N PHE A 21 -2.33 -2.35 -3.86
CA PHE A 21 -1.23 -2.78 -3.03
C PHE A 21 -1.53 -4.15 -2.42
N ARG A 22 -0.48 -4.94 -2.25
CA ARG A 22 -0.52 -6.24 -1.59
C ARG A 22 0.36 -6.18 -0.34
N VAL A 23 -0.01 -6.96 0.65
CA VAL A 23 0.70 -7.07 1.93
C VAL A 23 0.95 -8.52 2.27
N GLY A 24 2.05 -8.77 2.98
CA GLY A 24 2.34 -10.06 3.59
C GLY A 24 1.59 -10.24 4.91
N ARG A 25 2.26 -10.84 5.89
CA ARG A 25 1.70 -11.04 7.23
C ARG A 25 1.45 -9.70 7.92
N LEU A 26 0.21 -9.50 8.38
CA LEU A 26 -0.14 -8.34 9.20
C LEU A 26 0.27 -8.54 10.66
N LEU A 27 0.98 -7.58 11.23
CA LEU A 27 1.40 -7.55 12.63
C LEU A 27 0.59 -6.51 13.42
N SER A 28 0.46 -6.71 14.73
CA SER A 28 -0.22 -5.77 15.65
C SER A 28 0.78 -4.97 16.48
N GLU A 29 1.92 -4.65 15.89
CA GLU A 29 2.98 -3.83 16.47
C GLU A 29 2.77 -2.34 16.09
N PRO A 30 3.42 -1.40 16.80
CA PRO A 30 3.31 0.04 16.52
C PRO A 30 3.72 0.41 15.09
N GLU A 31 3.23 1.54 14.58
CA GLU A 31 3.65 2.06 13.27
C GLU A 31 5.18 2.15 13.10
N VAL A 32 5.65 1.62 11.97
CA VAL A 32 7.00 1.80 11.44
C VAL A 32 6.96 2.25 9.97
N ALA A 33 8.10 2.68 9.43
CA ALA A 33 8.21 3.08 8.03
C ALA A 33 7.85 1.93 7.07
N VAL A 34 7.19 2.29 5.96
CA VAL A 34 6.78 1.35 4.91
C VAL A 34 7.67 1.48 3.69
N GLU A 35 8.10 0.35 3.15
CA GLU A 35 8.75 0.24 1.85
C GLU A 35 7.72 -0.19 0.79
N ALA A 36 7.75 0.46 -0.37
CA ALA A 36 6.91 0.15 -1.52
C ALA A 36 7.77 -0.48 -2.62
N THR A 37 7.61 -1.77 -2.85
CA THR A 37 8.49 -2.58 -3.71
C THR A 37 7.71 -3.66 -4.47
N PHE A 38 8.38 -4.69 -4.97
CA PHE A 38 7.77 -5.91 -5.50
C PHE A 38 8.18 -7.12 -4.65
N LEU A 39 7.31 -8.12 -4.60
CA LEU A 39 7.57 -9.35 -3.84
C LEU A 39 8.75 -10.11 -4.47
N GLY A 40 9.76 -10.43 -3.65
CA GLY A 40 11.00 -11.06 -4.10
C GLY A 40 12.15 -10.08 -4.37
N SER A 41 11.99 -8.79 -4.07
CA SER A 41 13.13 -7.88 -4.00
C SER A 41 13.96 -8.13 -2.74
N ASP A 42 15.24 -7.75 -2.77
CA ASP A 42 16.16 -7.94 -1.63
C ASP A 42 15.72 -7.18 -0.37
N ASN A 43 14.88 -6.17 -0.54
CA ASN A 43 14.35 -5.33 0.55
C ASN A 43 12.90 -5.69 0.91
N ALA A 44 12.33 -6.76 0.33
CA ALA A 44 10.95 -7.16 0.57
C ALA A 44 10.83 -8.02 1.83
N GLU A 45 10.41 -7.38 2.92
CA GLU A 45 9.98 -8.10 4.11
C GLU A 45 8.65 -8.81 3.91
N MET A 46 8.48 -9.95 4.57
CA MET A 46 7.26 -10.76 4.45
C MET A 46 6.16 -10.32 5.43
N SER A 47 6.34 -9.17 6.09
CA SER A 47 5.42 -8.64 7.09
C SER A 47 5.26 -7.12 7.05
N VAL A 48 4.12 -6.63 7.54
CA VAL A 48 3.82 -5.21 7.71
C VAL A 48 2.91 -4.98 8.91
N ASN A 49 3.11 -3.86 9.62
CA ASN A 49 2.28 -3.52 10.77
C ASN A 49 0.93 -2.95 10.31
N ARG A 50 -0.17 -3.27 11.00
CA ARG A 50 -1.52 -2.79 10.66
C ARG A 50 -1.61 -1.27 10.67
N GLU A 51 -1.01 -0.62 11.67
CA GLU A 51 -0.95 0.83 11.77
C GLU A 51 -0.17 1.43 10.59
N SER A 52 0.97 0.83 10.23
CA SER A 52 1.74 1.22 9.04
C SER A 52 0.94 1.14 7.74
N VAL A 53 0.11 0.12 7.55
CA VAL A 53 -0.78 0.04 6.37
C VAL A 53 -1.78 1.20 6.37
N ALA A 54 -2.40 1.50 7.52
CA ALA A 54 -3.37 2.58 7.62
C ALA A 54 -2.74 3.94 7.28
N SER A 55 -1.58 4.26 7.89
CA SER A 55 -0.84 5.49 7.64
C SER A 55 -0.38 5.58 6.18
N TRP A 56 0.10 4.47 5.59
CA TRP A 56 0.49 4.44 4.18
C TRP A 56 -0.69 4.69 3.23
N VAL A 57 -1.85 4.08 3.47
CA VAL A 57 -3.05 4.27 2.65
C VAL A 57 -3.54 5.73 2.72
N LEU A 58 -3.59 6.32 3.91
CA LEU A 58 -4.01 7.72 4.07
C LEU A 58 -3.06 8.68 3.37
N LYS A 59 -1.75 8.41 3.45
CA LYS A 59 -0.73 9.18 2.75
C LYS A 59 -0.85 9.06 1.23
N GLU A 60 -0.99 7.84 0.72
CA GLU A 60 -1.11 7.59 -0.73
C GLU A 60 -2.37 8.22 -1.32
N ALA A 61 -3.49 8.23 -0.58
CA ALA A 61 -4.73 8.88 -1.01
C ALA A 61 -4.57 10.40 -1.26
N VAL A 62 -3.56 11.03 -0.68
CA VAL A 62 -3.22 12.44 -0.91
C VAL A 62 -2.09 12.58 -1.94
N GLU A 63 -1.04 11.78 -1.82
CA GLU A 63 0.16 11.90 -2.66
C GLU A 63 -0.04 11.40 -4.09
N ASN A 64 -0.93 10.43 -4.32
CA ASN A 64 -1.20 9.87 -5.65
C ASN A 64 0.06 9.35 -6.37
N LYS A 65 1.05 8.89 -5.61
CA LYS A 65 2.37 8.50 -6.12
C LYS A 65 2.32 7.24 -6.97
N TRP A 66 1.39 6.35 -6.67
CA TRP A 66 1.29 5.00 -7.24
C TRP A 66 0.03 4.80 -8.08
N ILE A 67 -0.50 5.87 -8.69
CA ILE A 67 -1.62 5.76 -9.63
C ILE A 67 -1.26 4.80 -10.77
N GLY A 68 -2.17 3.86 -11.04
CA GLY A 68 -2.04 2.85 -12.08
C GLY A 68 -1.00 1.76 -11.78
N LYS A 69 -0.52 1.66 -10.54
CA LYS A 69 0.52 0.70 -10.13
C LYS A 69 -0.03 -0.38 -9.21
N ALA A 70 0.59 -1.55 -9.32
CA ALA A 70 0.37 -2.71 -8.47
C ALA A 70 1.67 -3.05 -7.73
N LEU A 71 1.74 -2.75 -6.44
CA LEU A 71 2.95 -2.88 -5.63
C LEU A 71 2.74 -3.81 -4.43
N TYR A 72 3.85 -4.20 -3.81
CA TYR A 72 3.88 -4.88 -2.54
C TYR A 72 4.43 -3.92 -1.49
N ILE A 73 3.74 -3.78 -0.35
CA ILE A 73 4.21 -2.94 0.75
C ILE A 73 4.57 -3.82 1.95
N CYS A 74 5.68 -3.47 2.59
CA CYS A 74 6.20 -4.16 3.77
C CYS A 74 6.82 -3.17 4.75
N ASN A 75 7.10 -3.61 5.98
CA ASN A 75 7.92 -2.82 6.89
C ASN A 75 9.29 -2.59 6.24
N LYS A 76 9.80 -1.36 6.36
CA LYS A 76 11.12 -1.01 5.86
C LYS A 76 12.19 -1.57 6.81
N VAL A 77 13.18 -2.26 6.26
CA VAL A 77 14.37 -2.69 7.02
C VAL A 77 15.43 -1.63 6.85
N ASP A 78 15.88 -1.06 7.97
CA ASP A 78 17.10 -0.28 8.00
C ASP A 78 18.29 -1.25 8.06
N LEU A 79 18.66 -1.84 6.92
CA LEU A 79 19.93 -2.54 6.83
C LEU A 79 21.07 -1.50 6.87
N PRO A 80 22.09 -1.67 7.72
CA PRO A 80 23.32 -0.90 7.58
C PRO A 80 23.90 -1.23 6.21
N ARG A 81 24.10 -0.21 5.37
CA ARG A 81 24.80 -0.38 4.09
C ARG A 81 26.23 -0.83 4.42
N ALA A 82 26.60 -2.01 3.93
CA ALA A 82 27.98 -2.50 3.95
C ALA A 82 28.91 -1.59 3.13
#